data_AF-A0A9D8EK28-F1
#
_entry.id   AF-A0A9D8EK28-F1
#
_cell.length_a   1.000
_cell.length_b   1.000
_cell.length_c   1.000
_cell.angle_alpha   90.00
_cell.angle_beta   90.00
_cell.angle_gamma   90.00
#
_symmetry.space_group_name_H-M   'P 1'
#
loop_
_entity.id
_entity.type
_entity.pdbx_description
1 polymer ?
#
loop_
_entity_poly.entity_id
_entity_poly.type
_entity_poly.pdbx_seq_one_letter_code
_entity_poly.pdbx_strand_id
1 'polypeptide(L)'
;MIFELDYGNEKLKVKIPDDNLLDVIASKPVKPLPDPSRSVIESLKAPIGCAPLSEKIKDRKNICIVISDVTRAVPTELILESLLAELEGYGIKKDAVTILVATGLHRPNIGKELEGLVGRRIAANYRIINHDAHRREDCDFIGKTKKGTPVILNRNFLAADFKILTGLIEPHFMAGFSGGRKAICPGISFMDMFRHFHGPAILESPGSAFGVLEGNPFHEESTEIAKKA
;
A
#
# COMPACT_ATOMS: atom_id res chain seq x y z
N MET A 1 -3.82 -16.67 -34.78
CA MET A 1 -4.26 -17.05 -33.41
C MET A 1 -5.35 -16.09 -32.89
N ILE A 2 -6.23 -16.51 -31.97
CA ILE A 2 -7.21 -15.63 -31.28
C ILE A 2 -6.76 -15.41 -29.83
N PHE A 3 -6.77 -14.16 -29.39
CA PHE A 3 -6.40 -13.73 -28.04
C PHE A 3 -7.57 -13.06 -27.34
N GLU A 4 -7.59 -13.11 -26.00
CA GLU A 4 -8.55 -12.43 -25.16
C GLU A 4 -7.84 -11.35 -24.32
N LEU A 5 -8.25 -10.09 -24.49
CA LEU A 5 -7.69 -8.94 -23.78
C LEU A 5 -8.68 -8.42 -22.74
N ASP A 6 -8.21 -8.09 -21.53
CA ASP A 6 -9.02 -7.43 -20.51
C ASP A 6 -9.49 -6.05 -20.98
N TYR A 7 -10.80 -5.78 -20.92
CA TYR A 7 -11.38 -4.49 -21.31
C TYR A 7 -12.63 -4.16 -20.48
N GLY A 8 -12.49 -3.24 -19.54
CA GLY A 8 -13.56 -2.92 -18.59
C GLY A 8 -13.96 -4.17 -17.79
N ASN A 9 -15.22 -4.59 -17.92
CA ASN A 9 -15.76 -5.79 -17.28
C ASN A 9 -15.86 -6.99 -18.24
N GLU A 10 -15.31 -6.88 -19.46
CA GLU A 10 -15.42 -7.88 -20.52
C GLU A 10 -14.04 -8.30 -21.04
N LYS A 11 -14.04 -9.29 -21.95
CA LYS A 11 -12.86 -9.73 -22.69
C LYS A 11 -13.04 -9.42 -24.17
N LEU A 12 -12.10 -8.67 -24.76
CA LEU A 12 -12.07 -8.44 -26.20
C LEU A 12 -11.35 -9.57 -26.91
N LYS A 13 -12.01 -10.18 -27.90
CA LYS A 13 -11.42 -11.21 -28.76
C LYS A 13 -10.73 -10.56 -29.95
N VAL A 14 -9.42 -10.77 -30.07
CA VAL A 14 -8.60 -10.23 -31.16
C VAL A 14 -7.98 -11.38 -31.95
N LYS A 15 -8.17 -11.39 -33.27
CA LYS A 15 -7.51 -12.34 -34.17
C LYS A 15 -6.27 -11.69 -34.77
N ILE A 16 -5.10 -12.26 -34.51
CA ILE A 16 -3.83 -11.86 -35.13
C ILE A 16 -3.43 -12.95 -36.12
N PRO A 17 -3.23 -12.64 -37.42
CA PRO A 17 -2.68 -13.59 -38.39
C PRO A 17 -1.32 -14.11 -37.95
N ASP A 18 -1.05 -15.40 -38.15
CA ASP A 18 0.16 -16.03 -37.62
C ASP A 18 1.43 -15.42 -38.23
N ASP A 19 1.39 -15.03 -39.51
CA ASP A 19 2.49 -14.32 -40.20
C ASP A 19 2.82 -12.95 -39.59
N ASN A 20 1.90 -12.37 -38.80
CA ASN A 20 2.08 -11.08 -38.13
C ASN A 20 2.38 -11.23 -36.63
N LEU A 21 2.40 -12.46 -36.09
CA LEU A 21 2.61 -12.71 -34.68
C LEU A 21 4.09 -13.02 -34.41
N LEU A 22 4.80 -12.06 -33.83
CA LEU A 22 6.19 -12.27 -33.43
C LEU A 22 6.30 -13.09 -32.13
N ASP A 23 5.64 -12.63 -31.06
CA ASP A 23 5.70 -13.26 -29.74
C ASP A 23 4.51 -12.84 -28.86
N VAL A 24 4.29 -13.57 -27.76
CA VAL A 24 3.28 -13.30 -26.72
C VAL A 24 3.95 -13.23 -25.35
N ILE A 25 4.11 -12.01 -24.84
CA ILE A 25 4.68 -11.77 -23.51
C ILE A 25 3.55 -11.78 -22.48
N ALA A 26 3.56 -12.76 -21.58
CA ALA A 26 2.58 -12.89 -20.51
C ALA A 26 3.25 -13.24 -19.17
N SER A 27 2.63 -12.82 -18.07
CA SER A 27 3.02 -13.25 -16.72
C SER A 27 2.86 -14.77 -16.58
N LYS A 28 3.82 -15.42 -15.92
CA LYS A 28 3.71 -16.84 -15.58
C LYS A 28 2.53 -17.03 -14.60
N PRO A 29 1.66 -18.03 -14.83
CA PRO A 29 0.60 -18.35 -13.88
C PRO A 29 1.21 -18.68 -12.52
N VAL A 30 0.66 -18.10 -11.46
CA VAL A 30 1.04 -18.43 -10.08
C VAL A 30 -0.10 -19.22 -9.44
N LYS A 31 0.26 -20.27 -8.68
CA LYS A 31 -0.74 -21.04 -7.94
C LYS A 31 -1.23 -20.20 -6.75
N PRO A 32 -2.54 -19.91 -6.63
CA PRO A 32 -3.08 -19.21 -5.48
C PRO A 32 -2.82 -19.99 -4.18
N LEU A 33 -2.73 -19.26 -3.06
CA LEU A 33 -2.68 -19.87 -1.74
C LEU A 33 -3.98 -20.64 -1.46
N PRO A 34 -3.92 -21.84 -0.89
CA PRO A 34 -5.11 -22.64 -0.61
C PRO A 34 -5.98 -22.00 0.50
N ASP A 35 -5.33 -21.33 1.45
CA ASP A 35 -5.97 -20.59 2.53
C ASP A 35 -5.21 -19.26 2.75
N PRO A 36 -5.62 -18.20 2.03
CA PRO A 36 -4.98 -16.89 2.17
C PRO A 36 -5.12 -16.30 3.57
N SER A 37 -6.26 -16.50 4.24
CA SER A 37 -6.52 -15.98 5.58
C SER A 37 -5.56 -16.57 6.61
N ARG A 38 -5.36 -17.90 6.58
CA ARG A 38 -4.37 -18.58 7.40
C ARG A 38 -2.95 -18.17 7.06
N SER A 39 -2.64 -17.98 5.79
CA SER A 39 -1.30 -17.54 5.34
C SER A 39 -0.94 -16.16 5.89
N VAL A 40 -1.91 -15.23 5.96
CA VAL A 40 -1.73 -13.95 6.65
C VAL A 40 -1.38 -14.16 8.12
N ILE A 41 -2.16 -14.97 8.85
CA ILE A 41 -1.93 -15.25 10.27
C ILE A 41 -0.55 -15.87 10.51
N GLU A 42 -0.15 -16.85 9.70
CA GLU A 42 1.16 -17.50 9.81
C GLU A 42 2.30 -16.51 9.57
N SER A 43 2.14 -15.57 8.62
CA SER A 43 3.14 -14.52 8.36
C SER A 43 3.32 -13.54 9.54
N LEU A 44 2.29 -13.31 10.35
CA LEU A 44 2.36 -12.46 11.55
C LEU A 44 3.10 -13.16 12.70
N LYS A 45 3.05 -14.50 12.74
CA LYS A 45 3.68 -15.36 13.76
C LYS A 45 5.13 -15.69 13.42
N ALA A 46 5.48 -15.76 12.14
CA ALA A 46 6.82 -16.02 11.64
C ALA A 46 7.29 -14.92 10.67
N PRO A 47 7.50 -13.67 11.15
CA PRO A 47 7.86 -12.55 10.29
C PRO A 47 9.32 -12.60 9.82
N ILE A 48 9.59 -11.94 8.70
CA ILE A 48 10.95 -11.81 8.16
C ILE A 48 11.65 -10.63 8.84
N GLY A 49 12.83 -10.88 9.40
CA GLY A 49 13.73 -9.82 9.88
C GLY A 49 13.27 -9.07 11.13
N CYS A 50 12.28 -9.56 11.88
CA CYS A 50 11.88 -8.98 13.15
C CYS A 50 11.20 -10.01 14.08
N ALA A 51 10.87 -9.61 15.31
CA ALA A 51 10.11 -10.44 16.25
C ALA A 51 8.62 -10.56 15.84
N PRO A 52 7.93 -11.66 16.22
CA PRO A 52 6.50 -11.87 15.99
C PRO A 52 5.61 -10.70 16.41
N LEU A 53 4.46 -10.54 15.75
CA LEU A 53 3.53 -9.44 16.05
C LEU A 53 3.10 -9.45 17.53
N SER A 54 2.85 -10.63 18.10
CA SER A 54 2.47 -10.81 19.51
C SER A 54 3.45 -10.18 20.50
N GLU A 55 4.75 -10.20 20.18
CA GLU A 55 5.78 -9.60 21.03
C GLU A 55 5.85 -8.08 20.83
N LYS A 56 5.77 -7.62 19.58
CA LYS A 56 5.93 -6.20 19.24
C LYS A 56 4.71 -5.34 19.61
N ILE A 57 3.52 -5.94 19.61
CA ILE A 57 2.25 -5.26 19.89
C ILE A 57 1.95 -5.14 21.39
N LYS A 58 2.75 -5.80 22.23
CA LYS A 58 2.58 -5.75 23.68
C LYS A 58 2.61 -4.30 24.18
N ASP A 59 1.67 -3.96 25.06
CA ASP A 59 1.51 -2.64 25.68
C ASP A 59 1.20 -1.47 24.73
N ARG A 60 0.97 -1.73 23.43
CA ARG A 60 0.56 -0.72 22.44
C ARG A 60 -0.90 -0.34 22.63
N LYS A 61 -1.20 0.95 22.53
CA LYS A 61 -2.53 1.50 22.81
C LYS A 61 -3.07 2.38 21.67
N ASN A 62 -2.24 2.69 20.67
CA ASN A 62 -2.65 3.48 19.52
C ASN A 62 -2.04 2.92 18.23
N ILE A 63 -2.81 2.05 17.57
CA ILE A 63 -2.39 1.33 16.37
C ILE A 63 -2.96 2.00 15.12
N CYS A 64 -2.10 2.28 14.16
CA CYS A 64 -2.51 2.72 12.82
C CYS A 64 -2.22 1.62 11.80
N ILE A 65 -3.27 1.15 11.12
CA ILE A 65 -3.18 0.19 10.02
C ILE A 65 -3.39 0.95 8.71
N VAL A 66 -2.34 1.04 7.91
CA VAL A 66 -2.41 1.67 6.59
C VAL A 66 -2.85 0.63 5.56
N ILE A 67 -3.91 0.96 4.82
CA ILE A 67 -4.44 0.13 3.73
C ILE A 67 -4.34 0.87 2.40
N SER A 68 -4.23 0.12 1.30
CA SER A 68 -4.33 0.70 -0.04
C SER A 68 -5.76 1.16 -0.32
N ASP A 69 -5.91 2.16 -1.18
CA ASP A 69 -7.21 2.62 -1.67
C ASP A 69 -7.81 1.65 -2.71
N VAL A 70 -9.03 1.97 -3.19
CA VAL A 70 -9.77 1.14 -4.16
C VAL A 70 -9.06 0.95 -5.51
N THR A 71 -8.05 1.76 -5.84
CA THR A 71 -7.35 1.67 -7.14
C THR A 71 -6.39 0.49 -7.20
N ARG A 72 -6.26 -0.26 -6.10
CA ARG A 72 -5.34 -1.36 -5.93
C ARG A 72 -6.12 -2.65 -5.72
N ALA A 73 -5.76 -3.69 -6.45
CA ALA A 73 -6.33 -5.03 -6.30
C ALA A 73 -5.77 -5.78 -5.06
N VAL A 74 -5.72 -5.11 -3.91
CA VAL A 74 -5.36 -5.74 -2.63
C VAL A 74 -6.61 -6.46 -2.10
N PRO A 75 -6.51 -7.72 -1.63
CA PRO A 75 -7.59 -8.37 -0.90
C PRO A 75 -7.72 -7.77 0.52
N THR A 76 -8.03 -6.49 0.61
CA THR A 76 -7.96 -5.67 1.83
C THR A 76 -8.88 -6.19 2.93
N GLU A 77 -10.14 -6.51 2.61
CA GLU A 77 -11.07 -7.13 3.57
C GLU A 77 -10.46 -8.39 4.19
N LEU A 78 -10.00 -9.35 3.38
CA LEU A 78 -9.39 -10.59 3.87
C LEU A 78 -8.19 -10.35 4.79
N ILE A 79 -7.27 -9.44 4.39
CA ILE A 79 -6.09 -9.12 5.20
C ILE A 79 -6.50 -8.48 6.53
N LEU A 80 -7.43 -7.52 6.50
CA LEU A 80 -7.92 -6.85 7.68
C LEU A 80 -8.65 -7.81 8.62
N GLU A 81 -9.48 -8.72 8.09
CA GLU A 81 -10.18 -9.69 8.92
C GLU A 81 -9.22 -10.58 9.70
N SER A 82 -8.21 -11.14 9.02
CA SER A 82 -7.16 -11.94 9.68
C SER A 82 -6.34 -11.12 10.69
N LEU A 83 -5.91 -9.92 10.30
CA LEU A 83 -5.07 -9.08 11.14
C LEU A 83 -5.81 -8.59 12.39
N LEU A 84 -7.03 -8.08 12.23
CA LEU A 84 -7.83 -7.55 13.32
C LEU A 84 -8.24 -8.65 14.32
N ALA A 85 -8.50 -9.86 13.85
CA ALA A 85 -8.76 -11.01 14.72
C ALA A 85 -7.54 -11.36 15.59
N GLU A 86 -6.33 -11.37 15.00
CA GLU A 86 -5.09 -11.59 15.77
C GLU A 86 -4.84 -10.47 16.78
N LEU A 87 -5.04 -9.20 16.40
CA LEU A 87 -4.92 -8.07 17.33
C LEU A 87 -5.91 -8.18 18.50
N GLU A 88 -7.17 -8.53 18.24
CA GLU A 88 -8.19 -8.76 19.28
C GLU A 88 -7.77 -9.91 20.21
N GLY A 89 -7.22 -11.00 19.66
CA GLY A 89 -6.65 -12.11 20.44
C GLY A 89 -5.48 -11.71 21.34
N TYR A 90 -4.74 -10.66 20.98
CA TYR A 90 -3.70 -10.06 21.83
C TYR A 90 -4.23 -9.01 22.82
N GLY A 91 -5.56 -8.85 22.92
CA GLY A 91 -6.20 -7.91 23.85
C GLY A 91 -6.28 -6.47 23.35
N ILE A 92 -5.97 -6.22 22.08
CA ILE A 92 -6.13 -4.90 21.47
C ILE A 92 -7.62 -4.62 21.23
N LYS A 93 -8.11 -3.55 21.82
CA LYS A 93 -9.49 -3.10 21.65
C LYS A 93 -9.66 -2.37 20.32
N LYS A 94 -10.88 -2.40 19.76
CA LYS A 94 -11.21 -1.78 18.48
C LYS A 94 -10.99 -0.26 18.47
N ASP A 95 -11.22 0.40 19.60
CA ASP A 95 -11.04 1.85 19.79
C ASP A 95 -9.56 2.28 19.78
N ALA A 96 -8.64 1.35 20.02
CA ALA A 96 -7.20 1.57 19.89
C ALA A 96 -6.71 1.48 18.43
N VAL A 97 -7.57 1.09 17.48
CA VAL A 97 -7.19 0.88 16.07
C VAL A 97 -7.79 1.95 15.17
N THR A 98 -6.93 2.65 14.44
CA THR A 98 -7.30 3.50 13.31
C THR A 98 -6.87 2.84 12.01
N ILE A 99 -7.79 2.69 11.07
CA ILE A 99 -7.50 2.25 9.70
C ILE A 99 -7.33 3.50 8.83
N LEU A 100 -6.17 3.66 8.20
CA LEU A 100 -5.84 4.80 7.35
C LEU A 100 -5.75 4.37 5.88
N VAL A 101 -6.66 4.86 5.05
CA VAL A 101 -6.63 4.62 3.60
C VAL A 101 -5.57 5.52 2.97
N ALA A 102 -4.56 4.90 2.37
CA ALA A 102 -3.46 5.54 1.66
C ALA A 102 -3.86 5.90 0.23
N THR A 103 -4.60 6.99 0.09
CA THR A 103 -5.10 7.53 -1.19
C THR A 103 -4.02 8.20 -2.03
N GLY A 104 -2.90 8.64 -1.43
CA GLY A 104 -1.96 9.54 -2.10
C GLY A 104 -2.68 10.78 -2.62
N LEU A 105 -2.64 11.02 -3.93
CA LEU A 105 -3.36 12.12 -4.59
C LEU A 105 -4.77 11.75 -5.08
N HIS A 106 -5.25 10.53 -4.81
CA HIS A 106 -6.57 10.10 -5.26
C HIS A 106 -7.66 10.68 -4.36
N ARG A 107 -8.88 10.74 -4.90
CA ARG A 107 -10.08 11.10 -4.12
C ARG A 107 -10.32 10.08 -2.98
N PRO A 108 -10.98 10.48 -1.89
CA PRO A 108 -11.34 9.56 -0.82
C PRO A 108 -12.27 8.43 -1.28
N ASN A 109 -12.17 7.28 -0.61
CA ASN A 109 -13.12 6.17 -0.71
C ASN A 109 -14.22 6.33 0.35
N ILE A 110 -15.47 6.42 -0.10
CA ILE A 110 -16.63 6.70 0.78
C ILE A 110 -17.82 5.80 0.44
N GLY A 111 -18.73 5.63 1.40
CA GLY A 111 -19.97 4.87 1.23
C GLY A 111 -19.71 3.43 0.78
N LYS A 112 -20.43 2.99 -0.26
CA LYS A 112 -20.35 1.62 -0.79
C LYS A 112 -18.96 1.22 -1.29
N GLU A 113 -18.16 2.17 -1.76
CA GLU A 113 -16.79 1.89 -2.21
C GLU A 113 -15.89 1.53 -1.03
N LEU A 114 -16.02 2.26 0.08
CA LEU A 114 -15.29 1.94 1.30
C LEU A 114 -15.76 0.59 1.88
N GLU A 115 -17.07 0.35 1.92
CA GLU A 115 -17.62 -0.94 2.36
C GLU A 115 -17.14 -2.10 1.50
N GLY A 116 -17.02 -1.92 0.17
CA GLY A 116 -16.48 -2.93 -0.74
C GLY A 116 -14.97 -3.15 -0.57
N LEU A 117 -14.23 -2.12 -0.15
CA LEU A 117 -12.79 -2.21 0.10
C LEU A 117 -12.47 -2.96 1.40
N VAL A 118 -13.17 -2.64 2.50
CA VAL A 118 -12.83 -3.14 3.84
C VAL A 118 -13.81 -4.17 4.39
N GLY A 119 -14.96 -4.36 3.76
CA GLY A 119 -16.06 -5.16 4.28
C GLY A 119 -17.01 -4.35 5.18
N ARG A 120 -18.32 -4.63 5.08
CA ARG A 120 -19.37 -3.92 5.86
C ARG A 120 -19.14 -3.98 7.36
N ARG A 121 -18.70 -5.13 7.86
CA ARG A 121 -18.45 -5.33 9.29
C ARG A 121 -17.34 -4.40 9.77
N ILE A 122 -16.22 -4.32 9.05
CA ILE A 122 -15.10 -3.48 9.46
C ILE A 122 -15.47 -2.00 9.31
N ALA A 123 -16.13 -1.62 8.21
CA ALA A 123 -16.62 -0.26 7.97
C ALA A 123 -17.53 0.26 9.10
N ALA A 124 -18.36 -0.61 9.68
CA ALA A 124 -19.29 -0.25 10.75
C ALA A 124 -18.66 -0.24 12.16
N ASN A 125 -17.52 -0.93 12.38
CA ASN A 125 -17.00 -1.20 13.72
C ASN A 125 -15.65 -0.55 14.02
N TYR A 126 -14.95 -0.03 13.03
CA TYR A 126 -13.62 0.57 13.20
C TYR A 126 -13.61 2.04 12.77
N ARG A 127 -12.71 2.81 13.38
CA ARG A 127 -12.41 4.16 12.91
C ARG A 127 -11.60 4.07 11.62
N ILE A 128 -12.17 4.56 10.53
CA ILE A 128 -11.52 4.58 9.22
C ILE A 128 -11.36 6.03 8.75
N ILE A 129 -10.14 6.39 8.34
CA ILE A 129 -9.78 7.72 7.85
C ILE A 129 -9.27 7.58 6.43
N ASN A 130 -9.76 8.42 5.52
CA ASN A 130 -9.12 8.62 4.23
C ASN A 130 -8.02 9.66 4.38
N HIS A 131 -6.81 9.35 3.90
CA HIS A 131 -5.82 10.40 3.74
C HIS A 131 -6.30 11.43 2.71
N ASP A 132 -5.97 12.69 2.94
CA ASP A 132 -6.18 13.78 1.99
C ASP A 132 -4.87 14.55 1.86
N ALA A 133 -4.18 14.36 0.73
CA ALA A 133 -2.91 15.03 0.47
C ALA A 133 -3.05 16.54 0.28
N HIS A 134 -4.26 17.08 0.12
CA HIS A 134 -4.51 18.50 -0.03
C HIS A 134 -4.73 19.20 1.32
N ARG A 135 -5.03 18.46 2.40
CA ARG A 135 -5.25 19.01 3.74
C ARG A 135 -3.97 19.08 4.55
N ARG A 136 -3.29 20.22 4.45
CA ARG A 136 -2.04 20.47 5.19
C ARG A 136 -2.24 20.32 6.69
N GLU A 137 -3.40 20.73 7.19
CA GLU A 137 -3.75 20.66 8.60
C GLU A 137 -4.01 19.25 9.10
N ASP A 138 -3.93 18.19 8.29
CA ASP A 138 -4.01 16.78 8.72
C ASP A 138 -2.63 16.08 8.68
N CYS A 139 -1.57 16.81 8.36
CA CYS A 139 -0.22 16.29 8.25
C CYS A 139 0.75 17.03 9.17
N ASP A 140 1.81 16.35 9.60
CA ASP A 140 2.88 16.96 10.40
C ASP A 140 4.22 16.87 9.68
N PHE A 141 5.03 17.90 9.82
CA PHE A 141 6.39 17.95 9.29
C PHE A 141 7.35 17.30 10.29
N ILE A 142 8.12 16.31 9.85
CA ILE A 142 9.03 15.54 10.70
C ILE A 142 10.50 15.66 10.28
N GLY A 143 10.82 16.62 9.42
CA GLY A 143 12.18 16.90 8.96
C GLY A 143 12.33 16.80 7.44
N LYS A 144 13.57 16.64 6.98
CA LYS A 144 13.90 16.53 5.54
C LYS A 144 14.72 15.27 5.26
N THR A 145 14.65 14.78 4.02
CA THR A 145 15.58 13.77 3.49
C THR A 145 16.95 14.36 3.23
N LYS A 146 17.95 13.51 2.96
CA LYS A 146 19.30 13.93 2.54
C LYS A 146 19.28 14.78 1.28
N LYS A 147 18.34 14.53 0.36
CA LYS A 147 18.14 15.31 -0.87
C LYS A 147 17.30 16.58 -0.65
N GLY A 148 16.90 16.86 0.60
CA GLY A 148 16.18 18.07 0.99
C GLY A 148 14.67 18.00 0.84
N THR A 149 14.10 16.84 0.46
CA THR A 149 12.64 16.65 0.38
C THR A 149 12.03 16.81 1.76
N PRO A 150 11.07 17.72 1.97
CA PRO A 150 10.35 17.81 3.23
C PRO A 150 9.55 16.54 3.48
N VAL A 151 9.60 16.01 4.70
CA VAL A 151 8.81 14.84 5.10
C VAL A 151 7.60 15.32 5.88
N ILE A 152 6.45 15.28 5.23
CA ILE A 152 5.16 15.78 5.74
C ILE A 152 4.11 14.68 5.56
N LEU A 153 3.77 13.99 6.64
CA LEU A 153 2.95 12.78 6.61
C LEU A 153 1.69 12.92 7.46
N ASN A 154 0.68 12.09 7.21
CA ASN A 154 -0.57 12.07 7.98
C ASN A 154 -0.32 11.95 9.49
N ARG A 155 -0.87 12.88 10.28
CA ARG A 155 -0.64 12.93 11.72
C ARG A 155 -1.15 11.70 12.48
N ASN A 156 -2.21 11.06 12.00
CA ASN A 156 -2.77 9.88 12.66
C ASN A 156 -1.79 8.70 12.55
N PHE A 157 -1.06 8.62 11.44
CA PHE A 157 0.03 7.67 11.31
C PHE A 157 1.17 8.02 12.27
N LEU A 158 1.63 9.27 12.29
CA LEU A 158 2.77 9.68 13.11
C LEU A 158 2.51 9.54 14.62
N ALA A 159 1.29 9.85 15.08
CA ALA A 159 0.86 9.76 16.47
C ALA A 159 0.66 8.32 16.96
N ALA A 160 0.62 7.32 16.06
CA ALA A 160 0.47 5.92 16.43
C ALA A 160 1.75 5.39 17.10
N ASP A 161 1.56 4.68 18.22
CA ASP A 161 2.65 4.00 18.93
C ASP A 161 3.02 2.65 18.29
N PHE A 162 2.14 2.15 17.41
CA PHE A 162 2.40 1.00 16.56
C PHE A 162 1.79 1.19 15.17
N LYS A 163 2.57 0.93 14.13
CA LYS A 163 2.22 1.20 12.73
C LYS A 163 2.30 -0.09 11.93
N ILE A 164 1.24 -0.43 11.22
CA ILE A 164 1.16 -1.61 10.35
C ILE A 164 0.88 -1.13 8.93
N LEU A 165 1.71 -1.53 7.97
CA LEU A 165 1.50 -1.25 6.56
C LEU A 165 0.99 -2.52 5.88
N THR A 166 -0.13 -2.43 5.18
CA THR A 166 -0.66 -3.49 4.33
C THR A 166 -0.63 -3.05 2.87
N GLY A 167 -0.73 -4.01 1.95
CA GLY A 167 -0.77 -3.74 0.52
C GLY A 167 -0.36 -4.97 -0.28
N LEU A 168 -0.05 -4.75 -1.55
CA LEU A 168 0.47 -5.77 -2.45
C LEU A 168 1.83 -5.37 -3.00
N ILE A 169 2.61 -6.36 -3.43
CA ILE A 169 3.86 -6.18 -4.17
C ILE A 169 3.60 -6.60 -5.62
N GLU A 170 3.69 -5.63 -6.52
CA GLU A 170 3.67 -5.82 -7.97
C GLU A 170 4.78 -4.97 -8.59
N PRO A 171 5.28 -5.32 -9.76
CA PRO A 171 6.14 -4.42 -10.53
C PRO A 171 5.47 -3.07 -10.78
N HIS A 172 6.24 -2.00 -10.66
CA HIS A 172 5.76 -0.63 -10.81
C HIS A 172 6.69 0.16 -11.74
N PHE A 173 6.10 0.73 -12.80
CA PHE A 173 6.80 1.35 -13.93
C PHE A 173 7.93 2.34 -13.58
N MET A 174 7.80 3.10 -12.49
CA MET A 174 8.84 4.04 -12.03
C MET A 174 9.51 3.68 -10.70
N ALA A 175 8.88 2.83 -9.89
CA ALA A 175 9.26 2.66 -8.48
C ALA A 175 9.97 1.31 -8.22
N GLY A 176 10.28 0.57 -9.28
CA GLY A 176 10.64 -0.84 -9.21
C GLY A 176 9.43 -1.71 -8.90
N PHE A 177 8.98 -1.67 -7.66
CA PHE A 177 7.84 -2.44 -7.15
C PHE A 177 6.89 -1.59 -6.30
N SER A 178 5.65 -2.00 -6.09
CA SER A 178 4.73 -1.42 -5.10
C SER A 178 5.04 -1.90 -3.68
N GLY A 179 4.14 -1.65 -2.73
CA GLY A 179 4.21 -2.20 -1.37
C GLY A 179 5.26 -1.53 -0.47
N GLY A 180 5.29 -1.96 0.79
CA GLY A 180 6.20 -1.47 1.82
C GLY A 180 6.19 0.05 1.91
N ARG A 181 7.35 0.68 1.68
CA ARG A 181 7.54 2.13 1.74
C ARG A 181 6.52 2.97 0.95
N LYS A 182 5.93 2.42 -0.14
CA LYS A 182 4.93 3.15 -0.94
C LYS A 182 3.62 3.43 -0.21
N ALA A 183 3.28 2.63 0.81
CA ALA A 183 2.14 2.90 1.68
C ALA A 183 2.35 4.18 2.50
N ILE A 184 3.60 4.57 2.76
CA ILE A 184 3.95 5.84 3.40
C ILE A 184 4.10 6.95 2.35
N CYS A 185 5.01 6.76 1.39
CA CYS A 185 5.30 7.73 0.34
C CYS A 185 5.19 7.08 -1.05
N PRO A 186 4.17 7.40 -1.85
CA PRO A 186 3.27 8.56 -1.74
C PRO A 186 2.04 8.38 -0.84
N GLY A 187 1.74 7.17 -0.35
CA GLY A 187 0.41 6.80 0.12
C GLY A 187 -0.28 7.72 1.14
N ILE A 188 0.49 8.30 2.08
CA ILE A 188 -0.02 9.19 3.14
C ILE A 188 0.78 10.51 3.22
N SER A 189 1.38 10.89 2.10
CA SER A 189 2.23 12.08 1.97
C SER A 189 1.44 13.31 1.58
N PHE A 190 1.74 14.45 2.20
CA PHE A 190 1.17 15.74 1.79
C PHE A 190 1.59 16.11 0.35
N MET A 191 0.69 16.75 -0.40
CA MET A 191 0.83 17.00 -1.83
C MET A 191 2.13 17.74 -2.19
N ASP A 192 2.58 18.70 -1.37
CA ASP A 192 3.80 19.46 -1.70
C ASP A 192 5.05 18.58 -1.81
N MET A 193 5.08 17.43 -1.14
CA MET A 193 6.19 16.49 -1.27
C MET A 193 6.32 15.95 -2.70
N PHE A 194 5.22 15.81 -3.45
CA PHE A 194 5.22 15.20 -4.78
C PHE A 194 6.06 16.00 -5.78
N ARG A 195 6.19 17.31 -5.59
CA ARG A 195 7.08 18.16 -6.42
C ARG A 195 8.54 17.73 -6.36
N HIS A 196 8.95 17.04 -5.29
CA HIS A 196 10.30 16.55 -5.11
C HIS A 196 10.46 15.15 -5.69
N PHE A 197 9.65 14.19 -5.22
CA PHE A 197 9.87 12.77 -5.56
C PHE A 197 9.16 12.28 -6.83
N HIS A 198 8.19 13.04 -7.34
CA HIS A 198 7.65 12.91 -8.71
C HIS A 198 8.16 14.04 -9.63
N GLY A 199 9.23 14.73 -9.23
CA GLY A 199 9.87 15.75 -10.07
C GLY A 199 10.71 15.13 -11.20
N PRO A 200 11.07 15.91 -12.23
CA PRO A 200 11.89 15.45 -13.36
C PRO A 200 13.20 14.78 -12.92
N ALA A 201 13.86 15.33 -11.90
CA ALA A 201 15.13 14.79 -11.37
C ALA A 201 15.03 13.33 -10.90
N ILE A 202 13.84 12.87 -10.48
CA ILE A 202 13.61 11.46 -10.15
C ILE A 202 13.04 10.71 -11.35
N LEU A 203 12.00 11.24 -11.99
CA LEU A 203 11.24 10.49 -13.00
C LEU A 203 11.98 10.32 -14.33
N GLU A 204 12.89 11.23 -14.69
CA GLU A 204 13.69 11.13 -15.92
C GLU A 204 14.96 10.27 -15.72
N SER A 205 15.23 9.84 -14.49
CA SER A 205 16.35 8.93 -14.24
C SER A 205 16.10 7.58 -14.93
N PRO A 206 17.08 7.04 -15.68
CA PRO A 206 16.96 5.70 -16.25
C PRO A 206 16.82 4.61 -15.17
N GLY A 207 17.18 4.91 -13.91
CA GLY A 207 16.99 4.01 -12.77
C GLY A 207 15.55 3.96 -12.25
N SER A 208 14.71 4.96 -12.55
CA SER A 208 13.29 4.99 -12.19
C SER A 208 12.48 4.11 -13.13
N ALA A 209 12.66 2.80 -13.03
CA ALA A 209 12.17 1.83 -14.00
C ALA A 209 11.42 0.65 -13.37
N PHE A 210 10.74 -0.10 -14.23
CA PHE A 210 9.99 -1.31 -13.89
C PHE A 210 10.92 -2.39 -13.34
N GLY A 211 10.66 -2.87 -12.12
CA GLY A 211 11.44 -3.93 -11.48
C GLY A 211 12.84 -3.54 -10.95
N VAL A 212 13.25 -2.26 -11.05
CA VAL A 212 14.56 -1.78 -10.59
C VAL A 212 14.45 -1.14 -9.20
N LEU A 213 15.21 -1.64 -8.23
CA LEU A 213 15.29 -1.08 -6.87
C LEU A 213 16.65 -0.45 -6.58
N GLU A 214 17.74 -1.16 -6.88
CA GLU A 214 19.09 -0.66 -6.66
C GLU A 214 19.39 0.51 -7.60
N GLY A 215 19.83 1.64 -7.04
CA GLY A 215 20.06 2.87 -7.80
C GLY A 215 18.78 3.55 -8.33
N ASN A 216 17.59 3.05 -7.99
CA ASN A 216 16.33 3.71 -8.37
C ASN A 216 16.09 4.90 -7.42
N PRO A 217 16.18 6.16 -7.91
CA PRO A 217 16.08 7.33 -7.04
C PRO A 217 14.69 7.48 -6.42
N PHE A 218 13.62 7.01 -7.09
CA PHE A 218 12.26 7.00 -6.52
C PHE A 218 12.20 6.05 -5.33
N HIS A 219 12.75 4.84 -5.49
CA HIS A 219 12.78 3.84 -4.43
C HIS A 219 13.60 4.32 -3.22
N GLU A 220 14.79 4.86 -3.45
CA GLU A 220 15.66 5.37 -2.39
C GLU A 220 15.00 6.51 -1.60
N GLU A 221 14.42 7.49 -2.30
CA GLU A 221 13.79 8.64 -1.67
C GLU A 221 12.57 8.22 -0.82
N SER A 222 11.69 7.40 -1.40
CA SER A 222 10.52 6.86 -0.71
C SER A 222 10.91 6.00 0.49
N THR A 223 12.01 5.25 0.40
CA THR A 223 12.54 4.42 1.50
C THR A 223 13.13 5.28 2.61
N GLU A 224 13.86 6.34 2.29
CA GLU A 224 14.37 7.27 3.31
C GLU A 224 13.21 7.96 4.06
N ILE A 225 12.19 8.40 3.33
CA ILE A 225 10.96 8.98 3.91
C ILE A 225 10.30 7.99 4.87
N ALA A 226 10.11 6.74 4.44
CA ALA A 226 9.50 5.71 5.27
C ALA A 226 10.31 5.39 6.54
N LYS A 227 11.64 5.41 6.49
CA LYS A 227 12.51 5.17 7.65
C LYS A 227 12.50 6.30 8.69
N LYS A 228 12.06 7.50 8.32
CA LYS A 228 11.93 8.64 9.22
C LYS A 228 10.60 8.66 9.99
N ALA A 229 9.61 7.89 9.54
CA ALA A 229 8.22 7.94 9.99
C ALA A 229 7.87 6.95 11.11
#